data_AF-A0A225DHL5-F1
#
_entry.id   AF-A0A225DHL5-F1
#
_cell.length_a   1.000
_cell.length_b   1.000
_cell.length_c   1.000
_cell.angle_alpha   90.00
_cell.angle_beta   90.00
_cell.angle_gamma   90.00
#
_symmetry.space_group_name_H-M   'P 1'
#
loop_
_entity.id
_entity.type
_entity.pdbx_description
1 polymer ?
#
loop_
_entity_poly.entity_id
_entity_poly.type
_entity_poly.pdbx_seq_one_letter_code
_entity_poly.pdbx_strand_id
1 'polypeptide(L)'
;MEGVRQRFLGLCLPPIAFSVLDGSLTLAGQTAEYWGGAYTQANEASPTFHYLLAAHPLAFVGGHLVWVAVFVGIILLLPDTLALIVCIAVTLGHTVGTATWVLWRFHYGYQACNGLFLLAAIALGLGIRWGWRAGLPQEYRLPTPLARWRWVLATALFAVGVYLFLWPRGA
;
A
#
# COMPACT_ATOMS: atom_id res chain seq x y z
N MET A 1 -18.90 -8.82 14.08
CA MET A 1 -17.61 -9.05 13.38
C MET A 1 -17.75 -9.11 11.86
N GLU A 2 -18.95 -9.30 11.30
CA GLU A 2 -19.15 -9.44 9.85
C GLU A 2 -18.77 -8.17 9.07
N GLY A 3 -19.13 -6.99 9.56
CA GLY A 3 -18.78 -5.72 8.90
C GLY A 3 -17.28 -5.42 8.85
N VAL A 4 -16.50 -5.82 9.86
CA VAL A 4 -15.02 -5.68 9.83
C VAL A 4 -14.42 -6.61 8.80
N ARG A 5 -14.89 -7.86 8.73
CA ARG A 5 -14.44 -8.83 7.72
C ARG A 5 -14.75 -8.36 6.31
N GLN A 6 -15.97 -7.88 6.06
CA GLN A 6 -16.36 -7.36 4.75
C GLN A 6 -15.57 -6.10 4.37
N ARG A 7 -15.32 -5.19 5.33
CA ARG A 7 -14.45 -4.02 5.13
C ARG A 7 -13.02 -4.43 4.78
N PHE A 8 -12.46 -5.40 5.51
CA PHE A 8 -11.12 -5.92 5.23
C PHE A 8 -11.05 -6.51 3.83
N LEU A 9 -11.97 -7.41 3.49
CA LEU A 9 -11.99 -8.07 2.18
C LEU A 9 -12.24 -7.08 1.03
N GLY A 10 -13.10 -6.09 1.22
CA GLY A 10 -13.45 -5.15 0.16
C GLY A 10 -12.51 -3.95 0.04
N LEU A 11 -11.98 -3.42 1.14
CA LEU A 11 -11.18 -2.18 1.13
C LEU A 11 -9.70 -2.38 1.44
N CYS A 12 -9.30 -3.49 2.09
CA CYS A 12 -7.87 -3.75 2.36
C CYS A 12 -7.26 -4.68 1.32
N LEU A 13 -8.00 -5.65 0.79
CA LEU A 13 -7.46 -6.63 -0.14
C LEU A 13 -6.93 -5.99 -1.45
N PRO A 14 -7.62 -5.03 -2.10
CA PRO A 14 -7.09 -4.39 -3.31
C PRO A 14 -5.73 -3.69 -3.08
N PRO A 15 -5.55 -2.78 -2.09
CA PRO A 15 -4.25 -2.17 -1.86
C PRO A 15 -3.18 -3.17 -1.41
N ILE A 16 -3.53 -4.21 -0.62
CA ILE A 16 -2.58 -5.27 -0.27
C ILE A 16 -2.06 -5.97 -1.53
N ALA A 17 -2.97 -6.44 -2.39
CA ALA A 17 -2.60 -7.19 -3.60
C ALA A 17 -1.68 -6.37 -4.51
N PHE A 18 -2.01 -5.10 -4.74
CA PHE A 18 -1.19 -4.22 -5.57
C PHE A 18 0.14 -3.85 -4.91
N SER A 19 0.19 -3.66 -3.58
CA SER A 19 1.47 -3.43 -2.88
C SER A 19 2.39 -4.66 -2.94
N VAL A 20 1.83 -5.86 -2.81
CA VAL A 20 2.61 -7.11 -2.90
C VAL A 20 3.12 -7.32 -4.32
N LEU A 21 2.31 -7.03 -5.33
CA LEU A 21 2.75 -7.11 -6.73
C LEU A 21 3.89 -6.11 -6.99
N ASP A 22 3.71 -4.85 -6.61
CA ASP A 22 4.71 -3.79 -6.76
C ASP A 22 6.02 -4.17 -6.06
N GLY A 23 5.96 -4.53 -4.77
CA GLY A 23 7.14 -4.94 -4.00
C GLY A 23 7.82 -6.21 -4.52
N SER A 24 7.05 -7.15 -5.09
CA SER A 24 7.61 -8.35 -5.73
C SER A 24 8.38 -7.99 -7.00
N LEU A 25 7.84 -7.08 -7.82
CA LEU A 25 8.53 -6.58 -9.00
C LEU A 25 9.75 -5.73 -8.63
N THR A 26 9.68 -4.96 -7.55
CA THR A 26 10.85 -4.25 -7.01
C THR A 26 11.98 -5.21 -6.69
N LEU A 27 11.72 -6.31 -5.98
CA LEU A 27 12.74 -7.31 -5.69
C LEU A 27 13.22 -8.03 -6.95
N ALA A 28 12.31 -8.50 -7.80
CA ALA A 28 12.66 -9.19 -9.04
C ALA A 28 13.43 -8.30 -10.03
N GLY A 29 13.20 -6.98 -9.97
CA GLY A 29 13.79 -6.00 -10.86
C GLY A 29 15.22 -5.56 -10.49
N GLN A 30 15.75 -6.00 -9.36
CA GLN A 30 17.14 -5.70 -8.99
C GLN A 30 18.14 -6.38 -9.93
N THR A 31 19.36 -5.84 -10.01
CA THR A 31 20.40 -6.37 -10.91
C THR A 31 21.09 -7.61 -10.33
N ALA A 32 21.87 -8.31 -11.15
CA ALA A 32 22.66 -9.45 -10.69
C ALA A 32 23.72 -9.01 -9.66
N GLU A 33 24.30 -7.81 -9.83
CA GLU A 33 25.26 -7.21 -8.91
C GLU A 33 24.62 -6.93 -7.55
N TYR A 34 23.39 -6.41 -7.53
CA TYR A 34 22.64 -6.22 -6.28
C TYR A 34 22.49 -7.54 -5.52
N TRP A 35 22.06 -8.60 -6.22
CA TRP A 35 21.92 -9.92 -5.62
C TRP A 35 23.27 -10.57 -5.27
N GLY A 36 24.36 -10.13 -5.88
CA GLY A 36 25.75 -10.46 -5.53
C GLY A 36 26.28 -9.74 -4.29
N GLY A 37 25.47 -8.90 -3.64
CA GLY A 37 25.82 -8.20 -2.40
C GLY A 37 26.09 -6.69 -2.57
N ALA A 38 26.02 -6.16 -3.80
CA ALA A 38 26.17 -4.72 -4.04
C ALA A 38 24.86 -3.96 -3.73
N TYR A 39 24.38 -4.06 -2.48
CA TYR A 39 23.05 -3.55 -2.10
C TYR A 39 22.88 -2.04 -2.32
N THR A 40 23.96 -1.26 -2.25
CA THR A 40 23.93 0.18 -2.54
C THR A 40 23.53 0.52 -3.98
N GLN A 41 23.51 -0.45 -4.89
CA GLN A 41 23.00 -0.30 -6.26
C GLN A 41 21.49 -0.59 -6.36
N ALA A 42 20.75 -0.46 -5.27
CA ALA A 42 19.30 -0.65 -5.25
C ALA A 42 18.60 0.22 -6.31
N ASN A 43 17.78 -0.41 -7.15
CA ASN A 43 16.91 0.28 -8.09
C ASN A 43 15.53 0.44 -7.47
N GLU A 44 15.26 1.59 -6.87
CA GLU A 44 13.97 1.91 -6.25
C GLU A 44 13.82 3.43 -6.20
N ALA A 45 12.65 3.92 -6.61
CA ALA A 45 12.36 5.35 -6.72
C ALA A 45 11.88 5.94 -5.39
N SER A 46 11.23 5.14 -4.54
CA SER A 46 10.84 5.56 -3.19
C SER A 46 12.09 5.73 -2.32
N PRO A 47 12.40 6.93 -1.80
CA PRO A 47 13.62 7.15 -1.01
C PRO A 47 13.73 6.24 0.21
N THR A 48 12.58 5.95 0.85
CA THR A 48 12.55 5.08 2.02
C THR A 48 12.81 3.62 1.68
N PHE A 49 12.17 3.11 0.63
CA PHE A 49 12.38 1.73 0.22
C PHE A 49 13.73 1.52 -0.45
N HIS A 50 14.25 2.55 -1.14
CA HIS A 50 15.62 2.58 -1.63
C HIS A 50 16.62 2.43 -0.49
N TYR A 51 16.51 3.24 0.57
CA TYR A 51 17.37 3.13 1.73
C TYR A 51 17.31 1.74 2.39
N LEU A 52 16.11 1.16 2.50
CA LEU A 52 15.94 -0.18 3.06
C LEU A 52 16.58 -1.26 2.17
N LEU A 53 16.39 -1.18 0.85
CA LEU A 53 17.03 -2.09 -0.11
C LEU A 53 18.54 -1.95 -0.11
N ALA A 54 19.05 -0.72 0.05
CA ALA A 54 20.47 -0.42 0.15
C ALA A 54 21.11 -1.00 1.42
N ALA A 55 20.34 -1.10 2.51
CA ALA A 55 20.76 -1.81 3.70
C ALA A 55 20.72 -3.33 3.51
N HIS A 56 19.57 -3.90 3.13
CA HIS A 56 19.40 -5.33 2.88
C HIS A 56 18.01 -5.64 2.26
N PRO A 57 17.85 -6.65 1.39
CA PRO A 57 16.54 -7.05 0.85
C PRO A 57 15.52 -7.43 1.94
N LEU A 58 15.95 -8.05 3.05
CA LEU A 58 15.05 -8.34 4.18
C LEU A 58 14.61 -7.08 4.95
N ALA A 59 15.42 -6.02 4.97
CA ALA A 59 15.01 -4.75 5.56
C ALA A 59 13.90 -4.10 4.74
N PHE A 60 13.96 -4.21 3.40
CA PHE A 60 12.86 -3.84 2.52
C PHE A 60 11.59 -4.64 2.82
N VAL A 61 11.68 -5.97 2.91
CA VAL A 61 10.50 -6.82 3.24
C VAL A 61 9.89 -6.42 4.57
N GLY A 62 10.69 -6.21 5.61
CA GLY A 62 10.21 -5.75 6.91
C GLY A 62 9.53 -4.38 6.84
N GLY A 63 10.14 -3.42 6.17
CA GLY A 63 9.54 -2.09 5.96
C GLY A 63 8.25 -2.15 5.14
N HIS A 64 8.17 -3.03 4.15
CA HIS A 64 6.98 -3.23 3.34
C HIS A 64 5.83 -3.80 4.18
N LEU A 65 6.10 -4.79 5.04
CA LEU A 65 5.10 -5.32 5.98
C LEU A 65 4.60 -4.25 6.96
N VAL A 66 5.49 -3.38 7.46
CA VAL A 66 5.09 -2.24 8.29
C VAL A 66 4.19 -1.29 7.50
N TRP A 67 4.53 -0.99 6.25
CA TRP A 67 3.70 -0.14 5.39
C TRP A 67 2.30 -0.73 5.15
N VAL A 68 2.22 -2.04 4.90
CA VAL A 68 0.94 -2.76 4.80
C VAL A 68 0.13 -2.63 6.08
N ALA A 69 0.74 -2.85 7.24
CA ALA A 69 0.06 -2.70 8.52
C ALA A 69 -0.46 -1.26 8.74
N VAL A 70 0.32 -0.25 8.32
CA VAL A 70 -0.06 1.17 8.43
C VAL A 70 -1.31 1.47 7.61
N PHE A 71 -1.33 1.18 6.30
CA PHE A 71 -2.50 1.54 5.50
C PHE A 71 -3.73 0.67 5.83
N VAL A 72 -3.55 -0.61 6.19
CA VAL A 72 -4.64 -1.47 6.65
C VAL A 72 -5.24 -0.91 7.95
N GLY A 73 -4.39 -0.56 8.91
CA GLY A 73 -4.83 0.07 10.17
C GLY A 73 -5.62 1.34 9.91
N ILE A 74 -5.12 2.21 9.03
CA ILE A 74 -5.81 3.45 8.63
C ILE A 74 -7.20 3.15 8.02
N ILE A 75 -7.29 2.23 7.05
CA ILE A 75 -8.56 1.88 6.38
C ILE A 75 -9.59 1.32 7.37
N LEU A 76 -9.15 0.50 8.33
CA LEU A 76 -10.03 -0.09 9.34
C LEU A 76 -10.47 0.93 10.42
N LEU A 77 -9.67 1.94 10.71
CA LEU A 77 -9.97 2.96 11.74
C LEU A 77 -10.76 4.16 11.19
N LEU A 78 -10.59 4.50 9.91
CA LEU A 78 -11.22 5.68 9.31
C LEU A 78 -12.73 5.45 9.02
N PRO A 79 -13.54 6.53 8.99
CA PRO A 79 -14.91 6.45 8.48
C PRO A 79 -14.93 6.11 6.98
N ASP A 80 -16.05 5.57 6.48
CA ASP A 80 -16.20 5.03 5.12
C ASP A 80 -15.57 5.89 4.03
N THR A 81 -15.99 7.16 3.88
CA THR A 81 -15.45 8.09 2.87
C THR A 81 -13.93 8.19 2.92
N LEU A 82 -13.34 8.34 4.11
CA LEU A 82 -11.90 8.47 4.23
C LEU A 82 -11.17 7.15 3.99
N ALA A 83 -11.74 6.03 4.45
CA ALA A 83 -11.19 4.70 4.15
C ALA A 83 -11.22 4.37 2.66
N LEU A 84 -12.25 4.83 1.92
CA LEU A 84 -12.28 4.71 0.46
C LEU A 84 -11.12 5.44 -0.17
N ILE A 85 -10.93 6.69 0.25
CA ILE A 85 -9.93 7.58 -0.33
C ILE A 85 -8.56 6.94 -0.13
N VAL A 86 -8.28 6.42 1.06
CA VAL A 86 -7.02 5.72 1.33
C VAL A 86 -6.90 4.42 0.51
N CYS A 87 -7.95 3.60 0.45
CA CYS A 87 -7.96 2.39 -0.38
C CYS A 87 -7.62 2.70 -1.85
N ILE A 88 -8.34 3.64 -2.46
CA ILE A 88 -8.13 4.06 -3.85
C ILE A 88 -6.72 4.64 -4.02
N ALA A 89 -6.30 5.57 -3.15
CA ALA A 89 -5.00 6.21 -3.26
C ALA A 89 -3.84 5.20 -3.19
N VAL A 90 -3.88 4.25 -2.24
CA VAL A 90 -2.84 3.23 -2.08
C VAL A 90 -2.85 2.25 -3.25
N THR A 91 -4.03 1.78 -3.70
CA THR A 91 -4.11 0.90 -4.87
C THR A 91 -3.57 1.59 -6.13
N LEU A 92 -3.97 2.83 -6.40
CA LEU A 92 -3.48 3.56 -7.58
C LEU A 92 -1.97 3.85 -7.48
N GLY A 93 -1.48 4.24 -6.30
CA GLY A 93 -0.04 4.46 -6.08
C GLY A 93 0.80 3.23 -6.43
N HIS A 94 0.44 2.06 -5.89
CA HIS A 94 1.13 0.81 -6.20
C HIS A 94 0.85 0.28 -7.62
N THR A 95 -0.28 0.64 -8.23
CA THR A 95 -0.53 0.36 -9.66
C THR A 95 0.45 1.15 -10.53
N VAL A 96 0.68 2.43 -10.20
CA VAL A 96 1.69 3.26 -10.89
C VAL A 96 3.09 2.70 -10.66
N GLY A 97 3.45 2.35 -9.41
CA GLY A 97 4.72 1.69 -9.08
C GLY A 97 4.95 0.44 -9.93
N THR A 98 3.99 -0.48 -9.93
CA THR A 98 4.01 -1.70 -10.74
C THR A 98 4.15 -1.38 -12.24
N ALA A 99 3.42 -0.37 -12.74
CA ALA A 99 3.48 0.02 -14.15
C ALA A 99 4.88 0.50 -14.56
N THR A 100 5.62 1.16 -13.66
CA THR A 100 7.00 1.57 -13.95
C THR A 100 7.92 0.36 -14.18
N TRP A 101 7.78 -0.69 -13.36
CA TRP A 101 8.51 -1.94 -13.56
C TRP A 101 8.14 -2.63 -14.87
N VAL A 102 6.84 -2.74 -15.15
CA VAL A 102 6.30 -3.40 -16.35
C VAL A 102 6.78 -2.72 -17.65
N LEU A 103 6.80 -1.38 -17.69
CA LEU A 103 7.22 -0.62 -18.87
C LEU A 103 8.74 -0.53 -19.02
N TRP A 104 9.42 -0.12 -17.95
CA TRP A 104 10.80 0.36 -18.04
C TRP A 104 11.83 -0.70 -17.67
N ARG A 105 11.50 -1.65 -16.79
CA ARG A 105 12.45 -2.68 -16.36
C ARG A 105 12.27 -4.00 -17.10
N PHE A 106 11.03 -4.44 -17.26
CA PHE A 106 10.69 -5.74 -17.87
C PHE A 106 10.21 -5.62 -19.32
N HIS A 107 9.94 -4.40 -19.80
CA HIS A 107 9.60 -4.11 -21.18
C HIS A 107 8.42 -4.92 -21.75
N TYR A 108 7.42 -5.24 -20.92
CA TYR A 108 6.20 -5.93 -21.39
C TYR A 108 5.27 -5.04 -22.24
N GLY A 109 5.57 -3.73 -22.30
CA GLY A 109 4.94 -2.80 -23.23
C GLY A 109 3.58 -2.27 -22.77
N TYR A 110 3.03 -1.36 -23.59
CA TYR A 110 1.83 -0.57 -23.26
C TYR A 110 0.59 -1.42 -22.95
N GLN A 111 0.38 -2.52 -23.67
CA GLN A 111 -0.81 -3.34 -23.48
C GLN A 111 -0.80 -4.10 -22.14
N ALA A 112 0.36 -4.51 -21.65
CA ALA A 112 0.48 -5.11 -20.31
C ALA A 112 0.07 -4.10 -19.23
N CYS A 113 0.44 -2.82 -19.39
CA CYS A 113 -0.01 -1.76 -18.49
C CYS A 113 -1.51 -1.50 -18.56
N ASN A 114 -2.12 -1.52 -19.74
CA ASN A 114 -3.59 -1.43 -19.84
C ASN A 114 -4.27 -2.59 -19.10
N GLY A 115 -3.71 -3.80 -19.22
CA GLY A 115 -4.17 -4.96 -18.46
C GLY A 115 -4.05 -4.77 -16.95
N LEU A 116 -2.94 -4.22 -16.48
CA LEU A 116 -2.73 -3.88 -15.07
C LEU A 116 -3.74 -2.83 -14.56
N PHE A 117 -3.99 -1.76 -15.32
CA PHE A 117 -4.99 -0.74 -14.95
C PHE A 117 -6.41 -1.31 -14.94
N LEU A 118 -6.75 -2.18 -15.90
CA LEU A 118 -8.03 -2.87 -15.92
C LEU A 118 -8.17 -3.79 -14.70
N LEU A 119 -7.12 -4.53 -14.34
CA LEU A 119 -7.10 -5.37 -13.14
C LEU A 119 -7.31 -4.54 -11.87
N ALA A 120 -6.66 -3.38 -11.77
CA ALA A 120 -6.83 -2.45 -10.64
C ALA A 120 -8.28 -1.95 -10.55
N ALA A 121 -8.86 -1.56 -11.69
CA ALA A 121 -10.25 -1.10 -11.77
C ALA A 121 -11.24 -2.20 -11.37
N ILE A 122 -11.03 -3.44 -11.82
CA ILE A 122 -11.86 -4.59 -11.44
C ILE A 122 -11.73 -4.86 -9.94
N ALA A 123 -10.51 -4.92 -9.41
CA ALA A 123 -10.26 -5.18 -7.99
C ALA A 123 -10.91 -4.11 -7.10
N LEU A 124 -10.76 -2.83 -7.45
CA LEU A 124 -11.43 -1.72 -6.76
C LEU A 124 -12.94 -1.80 -6.91
N GLY A 125 -13.46 -2.03 -8.11
CA GLY A 125 -14.91 -2.10 -8.36
C GLY A 125 -15.59 -3.21 -7.55
N LEU A 126 -15.01 -4.41 -7.54
CA LEU A 126 -15.49 -5.55 -6.73
C LEU A 126 -15.33 -5.26 -5.23
N GLY A 127 -14.17 -4.71 -4.83
CA GLY A 127 -13.88 -4.37 -3.45
C GLY A 127 -14.83 -3.33 -2.87
N ILE A 128 -15.11 -2.26 -3.62
CA ILE A 128 -16.09 -1.23 -3.29
C ILE A 128 -17.48 -1.85 -3.22
N ARG A 129 -17.91 -2.59 -4.25
CA ARG A 129 -19.24 -3.22 -4.26
C ARG A 129 -19.50 -4.07 -3.00
N TRP A 130 -18.46 -4.74 -2.48
CA TRP A 130 -18.61 -5.66 -1.36
C TRP A 130 -18.32 -5.05 0.02
N GLY A 131 -17.29 -4.20 0.12
CA GLY A 131 -16.81 -3.64 1.39
C GLY A 131 -17.31 -2.22 1.67
N TRP A 132 -17.84 -1.51 0.67
CA TRP A 132 -18.36 -0.16 0.85
C TRP A 132 -19.67 -0.18 1.63
N ARG A 133 -19.72 0.52 2.76
CA ARG A 133 -20.88 0.54 3.66
C ARG A 133 -21.30 -0.84 4.18
N ALA A 134 -20.38 -1.80 4.19
CA ALA A 134 -20.58 -3.15 4.69
C ALA A 134 -20.81 -3.24 6.22
N GLY A 135 -20.85 -2.11 6.93
CA GLY A 135 -21.28 -2.02 8.32
C GLY A 135 -22.12 -0.76 8.53
N LEU A 136 -23.09 -0.82 9.45
CA LEU A 136 -23.94 0.32 9.77
C LEU A 136 -23.08 1.51 10.27
N PRO A 137 -23.34 2.75 9.81
CA PRO A 137 -22.71 3.98 10.33
C PRO A 137 -22.83 4.15 11.86
N GLN A 138 -23.66 3.34 12.53
CA GLN A 138 -23.98 3.41 13.96
C GLN A 138 -23.15 2.47 14.86
N GLU A 139 -22.59 1.36 14.37
CA GLU A 139 -21.79 0.43 15.21
C GLU A 139 -20.39 0.97 15.54
N TYR A 140 -19.95 2.04 14.86
CA TYR A 140 -18.71 2.76 15.16
C TYR A 140 -18.86 3.86 16.20
N ARG A 141 -19.99 3.94 16.92
CA ARG A 141 -20.06 4.70 18.18
C ARG A 141 -19.32 3.91 19.26
N LEU A 142 -18.01 3.83 19.11
CA LEU A 142 -17.14 3.60 20.26
C LEU A 142 -17.56 4.61 21.34
N PRO A 143 -17.66 4.21 22.61
CA PRO A 143 -17.80 5.14 23.72
C PRO A 143 -16.83 6.32 23.52
N THR A 144 -17.26 7.55 23.81
CA THR A 144 -16.50 8.79 23.59
C THR A 144 -14.98 8.71 23.86
N PRO A 145 -14.46 8.06 24.91
CA PRO A 145 -13.02 7.90 25.10
C PRO A 145 -12.33 7.03 24.02
N LEU A 146 -12.96 5.93 23.59
CA LEU A 146 -12.44 5.05 22.54
C LEU A 146 -12.53 5.69 21.14
N ALA A 147 -13.51 6.56 20.92
CA ALA A 147 -13.60 7.36 19.69
C ALA A 147 -12.43 8.35 19.54
N ARG A 148 -11.92 8.92 20.65
CA ARG A 148 -10.73 9.79 20.64
C ARG A 148 -9.47 9.00 20.29
N TRP A 149 -9.28 7.83 20.91
CA TRP A 149 -8.13 6.96 20.61
C TRP A 149 -8.07 6.52 19.15
N ARG A 150 -9.23 6.27 18.51
CA ARG A 150 -9.29 5.97 17.08
C ARG A 150 -8.65 7.06 16.21
N TRP A 151 -8.95 8.32 16.49
CA TRP A 151 -8.38 9.45 15.75
C TRP A 151 -6.92 9.72 16.11
N VAL A 152 -6.51 9.48 17.35
CA VAL A 152 -5.10 9.53 17.76
C VAL A 152 -4.29 8.49 16.98
N LEU A 153 -4.77 7.24 16.95
CA LEU A 153 -4.11 6.15 16.22
C LEU A 153 -4.09 6.41 14.71
N ALA A 154 -5.21 6.83 14.11
CA ALA A 154 -5.26 7.15 12.69
C ALA A 154 -4.30 8.29 12.33
N THR A 155 -4.25 9.35 13.14
CA THR A 155 -3.32 10.48 12.94
C THR A 155 -1.87 10.02 13.10
N ALA A 156 -1.56 9.20 14.11
CA ALA A 156 -0.22 8.67 14.30
C ALA A 156 0.23 7.81 13.12
N LEU A 157 -0.64 6.92 12.62
CA LEU A 157 -0.35 6.10 11.45
C LEU A 157 -0.18 6.95 10.18
N PHE A 158 -1.00 7.99 10.01
CA PHE A 158 -0.86 8.91 8.88
C PHE A 158 0.47 9.68 8.96
N ALA A 159 0.85 10.14 10.15
CA ALA A 159 2.15 10.79 10.39
C ALA A 159 3.32 9.85 10.10
N VAL A 160 3.21 8.56 10.45
CA VAL A 160 4.19 7.53 10.05
C VAL A 160 4.26 7.43 8.53
N GLY A 161 3.12 7.36 7.84
CA GLY A 161 3.10 7.35 6.37
C GLY A 161 3.77 8.59 5.76
N VAL A 162 3.40 9.78 6.23
CA VAL A 162 4.02 11.05 5.79
C VAL A 162 5.53 11.03 6.04
N TYR A 163 5.98 10.62 7.21
CA TYR A 163 7.41 10.52 7.53
C TYR A 163 8.13 9.53 6.62
N LEU A 164 7.52 8.39 6.31
CA LEU A 164 8.10 7.39 5.41
C LEU A 164 8.22 7.91 3.96
N PHE A 165 7.40 8.85 3.48
CA PHE A 165 7.46 9.24 2.06
C PHE A 165 7.90 10.69 1.80
N LEU A 166 7.79 11.58 2.78
CA LEU A 166 8.08 13.02 2.62
C LEU A 166 9.25 13.50 3.48
N TRP A 167 9.75 12.70 4.42
CA TRP A 167 10.93 13.11 5.18
C TRP A 167 12.18 13.06 4.30
N PRO A 168 12.94 14.17 4.18
CA PRO A 168 14.15 14.19 3.39
C PRO A 168 15.15 13.18 3.94
N ARG A 169 15.42 12.14 3.15
CA ARG A 169 16.62 11.32 3.33
C ARG A 169 17.66 11.95 2.44
N GLY A 170 18.69 12.54 3.04
CA GLY A 170 19.78 13.18 2.31
C GLY A 170 20.27 12.24 1.21
N ALA A 171 20.35 12.79 -0.01
CA ALA A 171 21.04 12.16 -1.13
C ALA A 171 22.52 11.97 -0.81
#